data_AF-A0A7S3YG97-F1
#
_entry.id   AF-A0A7S3YG97-F1
#
_cell.length_a   1.000
_cell.length_b   1.000
_cell.length_c   1.000
_cell.angle_alpha   90.00
_cell.angle_beta   90.00
_cell.angle_gamma   90.00
#
_symmetry.space_group_name_H-M   'P 1'
#
loop_
_entity.id
_entity.type
_entity.pdbx_description
1 polymer ?
#
loop_
_entity_poly.entity_id
_entity_poly.type
_entity_poly.pdbx_seq_one_letter_code
_entity_poly.pdbx_strand_id
1 'polypeptide(L)'
;LIGLSAGEMAARRSLFRGITARVPSLQKVVWPLIIGVCLQLGLSAITAKKIDLGRHKPSSLRKDLPDEGRNVAFYITGHGLGHASRSVQVIKALRARGFNVTVVSVAPQTFFDTEIPEVPVRRIEIDSGAHQAGPLEVDVLKSLENYHEKIHKNRVAIIHREAQWLEANSISIVIGDAAPLAFRAAKAARAPCLAVCVSNFTWDTVYTVS
;
A
#
# COMPACT_ATOMS: atom_id res chain seq x y z
N LEU A 1 1.49 -13.30 -14.79
CA LEU A 1 1.63 -13.38 -16.26
C LEU A 1 0.27 -13.75 -16.84
N ILE A 2 -0.55 -12.74 -17.16
CA ILE A 2 -1.67 -12.86 -18.09
C ILE A 2 -1.59 -11.57 -18.92
N GLY A 3 -1.19 -11.68 -20.18
CA GLY A 3 -1.02 -10.54 -21.08
C GLY A 3 -2.38 -10.13 -21.65
N LEU A 4 -2.73 -8.84 -21.54
CA LEU A 4 -3.90 -8.28 -22.21
C LEU A 4 -3.64 -8.17 -23.72
N SER A 5 -4.69 -8.37 -24.52
CA SER A 5 -4.64 -8.21 -25.97
C SER A 5 -4.49 -6.74 -26.38
N ALA A 6 -3.99 -6.49 -27.58
CA ALA A 6 -3.83 -5.14 -28.13
C ALA A 6 -5.16 -4.35 -28.20
N GLY A 7 -6.30 -5.05 -28.37
CA GLY A 7 -7.63 -4.44 -28.38
C GLY A 7 -8.07 -3.93 -27.00
N GLU A 8 -7.80 -4.69 -25.94
CA GLU A 8 -8.12 -4.29 -24.56
C GLU A 8 -7.28 -3.09 -24.11
N MET A 9 -6.02 -3.01 -24.58
CA MET A 9 -5.16 -1.85 -24.35
C MET A 9 -5.67 -0.58 -25.04
N ALA A 10 -6.24 -0.70 -26.24
CA ALA A 10 -6.80 0.43 -26.98
C ALA A 10 -8.11 0.95 -26.34
N ALA A 11 -8.98 0.04 -25.90
CA ALA A 11 -10.23 0.38 -25.22
C ALA A 11 -9.97 1.13 -23.89
N ARG A 12 -9.02 0.64 -23.08
CA ARG A 12 -8.63 1.30 -21.83
C ARG A 12 -8.02 2.68 -22.08
N ARG A 13 -7.16 2.84 -23.11
CA ARG A 13 -6.63 4.16 -23.51
C ARG A 13 -7.72 5.16 -23.90
N SER A 14 -8.78 4.70 -24.57
CA SER A 14 -9.93 5.52 -24.94
C SER A 14 -10.75 5.95 -23.71
N LEU A 15 -11.02 5.02 -22.80
CA LEU A 15 -11.73 5.27 -21.54
C LEU A 15 -10.99 6.32 -20.67
N PHE A 16 -9.67 6.19 -20.52
CA PHE A 16 -8.86 7.14 -19.77
C PHE A 16 -8.76 8.52 -20.43
N ARG A 17 -8.70 8.60 -21.77
CA ARG A 17 -8.79 9.89 -22.48
C ARG A 17 -10.12 10.59 -22.22
N GLY A 18 -11.23 9.84 -22.20
CA GLY A 18 -12.56 10.36 -21.88
C GLY A 18 -12.67 10.92 -20.45
N ILE A 19 -12.08 10.24 -19.47
CA ILE A 19 -12.08 10.67 -18.05
C ILE A 19 -11.23 11.94 -17.86
N THR A 20 -10.05 12.02 -18.48
CA THR A 20 -9.16 13.20 -18.37
C THR A 20 -9.67 14.45 -19.10
N ALA A 21 -10.59 14.29 -20.06
CA ALA A 21 -11.18 15.41 -20.79
C ALA A 21 -12.26 16.15 -19.98
N ARG A 22 -12.88 15.50 -18.99
CA ARG A 22 -13.97 16.09 -18.18
C ARG A 22 -13.51 16.83 -16.93
N VAL A 23 -12.27 16.64 -16.48
CA VAL A 23 -11.75 17.25 -15.24
C VAL A 23 -10.30 17.72 -15.43
N PRO A 24 -10.07 18.97 -15.89
CA PRO A 24 -8.73 19.48 -16.19
C PRO A 24 -7.76 19.48 -15.00
N SER A 25 -8.28 19.56 -13.77
CA SER A 25 -7.47 19.51 -12.54
C SER A 25 -6.86 18.12 -12.26
N LEU A 26 -7.40 17.05 -12.85
CA LEU A 26 -6.88 15.68 -12.69
C LEU A 26 -5.72 15.37 -13.65
N GLN A 27 -5.46 16.19 -14.68
CA GLN A 27 -4.38 15.95 -15.63
C GLN A 27 -2.99 15.89 -14.97
N LYS A 28 -2.77 16.65 -13.90
CA LYS A 28 -1.51 16.67 -13.13
C LYS A 28 -1.37 15.49 -12.15
N VAL A 29 -2.46 14.77 -11.86
CA VAL A 29 -2.51 13.62 -10.94
C VAL A 29 -2.49 12.29 -11.71
N VAL A 30 -3.15 12.25 -12.87
CA VAL A 30 -3.31 11.06 -13.71
C VAL A 30 -2.03 10.73 -14.48
N TRP A 31 -1.25 11.72 -14.93
CA TRP A 31 -0.01 11.45 -15.67
C TRP A 31 1.08 10.73 -14.85
N PRO A 32 1.36 11.08 -13.59
CA PRO A 32 2.26 10.32 -12.73
C PRO A 32 1.77 8.89 -12.43
N LEU A 33 0.45 8.69 -12.33
CA LEU A 33 -0.19 7.37 -12.17
C LEU A 33 -0.07 6.53 -13.45
N ILE A 34 -0.28 7.12 -14.62
CA ILE A 34 -0.07 6.48 -15.93
C ILE A 34 1.41 6.13 -16.14
N ILE A 35 2.36 6.99 -15.74
CA ILE A 35 3.80 6.68 -15.84
C ILE A 35 4.17 5.52 -14.90
N GLY A 36 3.63 5.49 -13.69
CA GLY A 36 3.80 4.35 -12.77
C GLY A 36 3.30 3.03 -13.36
N VAL A 37 2.09 3.05 -13.94
CA VAL A 37 1.47 1.89 -14.59
C VAL A 37 2.21 1.49 -15.87
N CYS A 38 2.66 2.44 -16.70
CA CYS A 38 3.44 2.18 -17.92
C CYS A 38 4.84 1.62 -17.61
N LEU A 39 5.49 2.06 -16.52
CA LEU A 39 6.77 1.51 -16.06
C LEU A 39 6.62 0.08 -15.50
N GLN A 40 5.49 -0.25 -14.87
CA GLN A 40 5.19 -1.60 -14.39
C GLN A 40 4.74 -2.57 -15.49
N LEU A 41 4.22 -2.06 -16.62
CA LEU A 41 3.77 -2.86 -17.76
C LEU A 41 4.81 -3.01 -18.88
N GLY A 42 6.06 -2.59 -18.68
CA GLY A 42 7.16 -2.85 -19.62
C GLY A 42 7.09 -2.08 -20.95
N LEU A 43 6.32 -0.97 -21.02
CA LEU A 43 6.26 -0.09 -22.19
C LEU A 43 7.59 0.68 -22.31
N SER A 44 8.56 0.06 -22.97
CA SER A 44 9.91 0.57 -23.14
C SER A 44 9.96 1.53 -24.33
N ALA A 45 9.88 2.84 -24.08
CA ALA A 45 10.62 3.88 -24.80
C ALA A 45 10.18 5.27 -24.32
N ILE A 46 10.78 5.74 -23.22
CA ILE A 46 11.33 7.10 -23.06
C ILE A 46 12.31 6.99 -21.89
N THR A 47 13.59 6.96 -22.28
CA THR A 47 14.81 7.15 -21.49
C THR A 47 14.80 6.61 -20.05
N ALA A 48 15.16 5.32 -19.96
CA ALA A 48 15.73 4.71 -18.77
C ALA A 48 17.00 5.46 -18.33
N LYS A 49 16.86 6.56 -17.58
CA LYS A 49 17.73 6.74 -16.43
C LYS A 49 17.26 5.70 -15.43
N LYS A 50 18.00 4.59 -15.39
CA LYS A 50 18.06 3.64 -14.29
C LYS A 50 17.61 4.37 -13.02
N ILE A 51 16.36 4.15 -12.59
CA ILE A 51 16.03 4.41 -11.20
C ILE A 51 16.86 3.34 -10.51
N ASP A 52 18.08 3.73 -10.16
CA ASP A 52 18.85 3.05 -9.15
C ASP A 52 18.00 3.20 -7.89
N LEU A 53 17.03 2.29 -7.74
CA LEU A 53 16.63 1.77 -6.45
C LEU A 53 17.93 1.22 -5.92
N GLY A 54 18.77 2.12 -5.38
CA GLY A 54 20.13 1.83 -5.01
C GLY A 54 20.12 0.44 -4.44
N ARG A 55 20.97 -0.44 -4.95
CA ARG A 55 21.38 -1.57 -4.12
C ARG A 55 21.96 -0.93 -2.86
N HIS A 56 21.09 -0.61 -1.91
CA HIS A 56 21.44 -0.54 -0.54
C HIS A 56 22.01 -1.93 -0.32
N LYS A 57 23.34 -2.00 -0.28
CA LYS A 57 23.99 -2.98 0.57
C LYS A 57 23.15 -2.92 1.84
N PRO A 58 22.46 -4.00 2.25
CA PRO A 58 21.71 -3.98 3.49
C PRO A 58 22.69 -3.42 4.51
N SER A 59 22.38 -2.25 5.06
CA SER A 59 23.28 -1.52 5.94
C SER A 59 23.33 -2.34 7.20
N SER A 60 24.24 -3.32 7.25
CA SER A 60 24.48 -4.22 8.38
C SER A 60 23.20 -4.45 9.21
N LEU A 61 22.10 -4.84 8.55
CA LEU A 61 20.92 -5.31 9.26
C LEU A 61 21.49 -6.49 10.04
N ARG A 62 21.69 -6.31 11.34
CA ARG A 62 22.36 -7.24 12.23
C ARG A 62 21.78 -8.61 11.93
N LYS A 63 22.56 -9.45 11.24
CA LYS A 63 22.17 -10.83 10.87
C LYS A 63 22.10 -11.73 12.12
N ASP A 64 22.47 -11.15 13.25
CA ASP A 64 22.69 -11.70 14.57
C ASP A 64 21.60 -11.34 15.59
N LEU A 65 20.63 -10.49 15.25
CA LEU A 65 19.48 -10.25 16.13
C LEU A 65 18.45 -11.37 15.93
N PRO A 66 18.04 -12.09 16.99
CA PRO A 66 16.95 -13.03 16.90
C PRO A 66 15.68 -12.32 16.41
N ASP A 67 14.86 -13.06 15.66
CA ASP A 67 13.55 -12.58 15.17
C ASP A 67 12.61 -12.19 16.34
N GLU A 68 12.84 -12.75 17.52
CA GLU A 68 12.09 -12.54 18.75
C GLU A 68 12.28 -11.13 19.35
N GLY A 69 11.18 -10.55 19.84
CA GLY A 69 11.14 -9.26 20.53
C GLY A 69 11.20 -8.03 19.60
N ARG A 70 11.35 -8.21 18.29
CA ARG A 70 11.37 -7.10 17.33
C ARG A 70 9.98 -6.51 17.12
N ASN A 71 9.89 -5.18 17.16
CA ASN A 71 8.64 -4.47 16.90
C ASN A 71 8.35 -4.38 15.40
N VAL A 72 7.15 -4.80 15.01
CA VAL A 72 6.64 -4.84 13.64
C VAL A 72 5.38 -3.99 13.55
N ALA A 73 5.31 -3.09 12.57
CA ALA A 73 4.06 -2.43 12.21
C ALA A 73 3.49 -3.10 10.94
N PHE A 74 2.30 -3.68 11.05
CA PHE A 74 1.62 -4.37 9.96
C PHE A 74 0.46 -3.51 9.42
N TYR A 75 0.68 -2.85 8.29
CA TYR A 75 -0.28 -1.98 7.65
C TYR A 75 -1.20 -2.77 6.73
N ILE A 76 -2.50 -2.71 6.99
CA ILE A 76 -3.54 -3.34 6.18
C ILE A 76 -4.37 -2.22 5.55
N THR A 77 -4.43 -2.20 4.22
CA THR A 77 -5.21 -1.20 3.47
C THR A 77 -6.71 -1.27 3.77
N GLY A 78 -7.40 -0.15 3.54
CA GLY A 78 -8.84 -0.02 3.73
C GLY A 78 -9.70 -0.70 2.66
N HIS A 79 -9.18 -1.68 1.93
CA HIS A 79 -9.83 -2.36 0.80
C HIS A 79 -10.85 -3.44 1.22
N GLY A 80 -11.45 -3.32 2.41
CA GLY A 80 -12.43 -4.27 2.96
C GLY A 80 -11.82 -5.43 3.76
N LEU A 81 -12.70 -6.29 4.31
CA LEU A 81 -12.29 -7.37 5.23
C LEU A 81 -11.39 -8.44 4.59
N GLY A 82 -11.44 -8.62 3.27
CA GLY A 82 -10.61 -9.62 2.58
C GLY A 82 -9.10 -9.40 2.75
N HIS A 83 -8.65 -8.15 2.86
CA HIS A 83 -7.25 -7.82 3.19
C HIS A 83 -6.92 -8.16 4.65
N ALA A 84 -7.84 -7.87 5.58
CA ALA A 84 -7.68 -8.20 6.98
C ALA A 84 -7.59 -9.72 7.23
N SER A 85 -8.49 -10.51 6.65
CA SER A 85 -8.51 -11.99 6.79
C SER A 85 -7.22 -12.66 6.33
N ARG A 86 -6.61 -12.18 5.24
CA ARG A 86 -5.34 -12.73 4.75
C ARG A 86 -4.16 -12.28 5.61
N SER A 87 -4.12 -10.99 5.94
CA SER A 87 -3.09 -10.42 6.79
C SER A 87 -3.03 -11.09 8.16
N VAL A 88 -4.19 -11.51 8.70
CA VAL A 88 -4.27 -12.21 9.98
C VAL A 88 -3.38 -13.45 10.04
N GLN A 89 -3.34 -14.24 8.96
CA GLN A 89 -2.55 -15.48 8.94
C GLN A 89 -1.05 -15.20 9.04
N VAL A 90 -0.59 -14.14 8.36
CA VAL A 90 0.81 -13.70 8.43
C VAL A 90 1.12 -13.15 9.82
N ILE A 91 0.23 -12.35 10.40
CA ILE A 91 0.40 -11.78 11.74
C ILE A 91 0.47 -12.89 12.80
N LYS A 92 -0.38 -13.93 12.72
CA LYS A 92 -0.33 -15.10 13.61
C LYS A 92 1.03 -15.81 13.52
N ALA A 93 1.54 -16.03 12.31
CA ALA A 93 2.84 -16.65 12.09
C ALA A 93 4.01 -15.80 12.64
N LEU A 94 3.93 -14.48 12.52
CA LEU A 94 4.92 -13.56 13.10
C LEU A 94 4.88 -13.61 14.64
N ARG A 95 3.70 -13.52 15.26
CA ARG A 95 3.57 -13.61 16.72
C ARG A 95 4.07 -14.95 17.27
N ALA A 96 3.79 -16.06 16.58
CA ALA A 96 4.29 -17.38 16.96
C ALA A 96 5.83 -17.50 16.91
N ARG A 97 6.50 -16.62 16.16
CA ARG A 97 7.97 -16.51 16.12
C ARG A 97 8.53 -15.48 17.11
N GLY A 98 7.67 -14.89 17.96
CA GLY A 98 8.07 -13.94 18.98
C GLY A 98 8.14 -12.47 18.55
N PHE A 99 7.63 -12.11 17.35
CA PHE A 99 7.55 -10.71 16.95
C PHE A 99 6.47 -9.94 17.71
N ASN A 100 6.79 -8.70 18.10
CA ASN A 100 5.84 -7.76 18.69
C ASN A 100 5.09 -7.00 17.58
N VAL A 101 3.94 -7.53 17.16
CA VAL A 101 3.19 -6.98 16.02
C VAL A 101 2.12 -5.99 16.47
N THR A 102 2.17 -4.77 15.93
CA THR A 102 1.09 -3.78 15.98
C THR A 102 0.41 -3.70 14.62
N VAL A 103 -0.90 -3.90 14.58
CA VAL A 103 -1.71 -3.81 13.36
C VAL A 103 -2.10 -2.35 13.14
N VAL A 104 -1.91 -1.84 11.93
CA VAL A 104 -2.41 -0.52 11.50
C VAL A 104 -3.47 -0.73 10.43
N SER A 105 -4.74 -0.51 10.77
CA SER A 105 -5.86 -0.80 9.86
C SER A 105 -7.11 0.01 10.21
N VAL A 106 -7.97 0.22 9.22
CA VAL A 106 -9.34 0.75 9.42
C VAL A 106 -10.40 -0.36 9.58
N ALA A 107 -10.02 -1.64 9.44
CA ALA A 107 -10.93 -2.74 9.68
C ALA A 107 -11.48 -2.72 11.13
N PRO A 108 -12.69 -3.25 11.39
CA PRO A 108 -13.29 -3.26 12.72
C PRO A 108 -12.38 -3.95 13.74
N GLN A 109 -12.25 -3.36 14.93
CA GLN A 109 -11.44 -3.97 15.99
C GLN A 109 -11.98 -5.35 16.39
N THR A 110 -13.30 -5.51 16.41
CA THR A 110 -13.99 -6.78 16.69
C THR A 110 -13.54 -7.95 15.81
N PHE A 111 -13.15 -7.66 14.56
CA PHE A 111 -12.57 -8.65 13.66
C PHE A 111 -11.22 -9.16 14.20
N PHE A 112 -10.34 -8.26 14.62
CA PHE A 112 -9.04 -8.63 15.18
C PHE A 112 -9.16 -9.26 16.56
N ASP A 113 -10.10 -8.80 17.40
CA ASP A 113 -10.34 -9.40 18.71
C ASP A 113 -10.74 -10.88 18.58
N THR A 114 -11.52 -11.21 17.55
CA THR A 114 -11.94 -12.59 17.24
C THR A 114 -10.79 -13.41 16.65
N GLU A 115 -10.07 -12.83 15.68
CA GLU A 115 -9.06 -13.57 14.92
C GLU A 115 -7.71 -13.69 15.64
N ILE A 116 -7.25 -12.62 16.29
CA ILE A 116 -5.96 -12.50 16.95
C ILE A 116 -6.14 -11.75 18.28
N PRO A 117 -6.63 -12.42 19.32
CA PRO A 117 -6.81 -11.81 20.63
C PRO A 117 -5.56 -11.07 21.11
N GLU A 118 -5.78 -9.93 21.77
CA GLU A 118 -4.75 -9.09 22.40
C GLU A 118 -3.73 -8.46 21.44
N VAL A 119 -3.97 -8.51 20.13
CA VAL A 119 -3.10 -7.78 19.18
C VAL A 119 -3.36 -6.27 19.29
N PRO A 120 -2.33 -5.43 19.46
CA PRO A 120 -2.51 -3.98 19.41
C PRO A 120 -3.00 -3.54 18.03
N VAL A 121 -4.13 -2.84 17.97
CA VAL A 121 -4.68 -2.28 16.73
C VAL A 121 -4.68 -0.76 16.80
N ARG A 122 -3.99 -0.13 15.85
CA ARG A 122 -3.97 1.33 15.66
C ARG A 122 -4.82 1.70 14.45
N ARG A 123 -5.89 2.43 14.69
CA ARG A 123 -6.85 2.82 13.64
C ARG A 123 -6.40 4.07 12.88
N ILE A 124 -5.78 3.89 11.72
CA ILE A 124 -5.43 4.96 10.77
C ILE A 124 -5.80 4.58 9.35
N GLU A 125 -6.41 5.52 8.64
CA GLU A 125 -6.67 5.45 7.19
C GLU A 125 -5.41 5.92 6.44
N ILE A 126 -4.55 4.97 6.07
CA ILE A 126 -3.34 5.24 5.26
C ILE A 126 -3.58 5.06 3.76
N ASP A 127 -4.74 4.50 3.42
CA ASP A 127 -5.27 4.31 2.08
C ASP A 127 -6.81 4.38 2.15
N SER A 128 -7.45 4.96 1.14
CA SER A 128 -8.91 5.14 1.08
C SER A 128 -9.65 3.87 0.65
N GLY A 129 -8.93 2.92 0.05
CA GLY A 129 -9.51 1.73 -0.54
C GLY A 129 -10.35 2.02 -1.78
N ALA A 130 -10.92 0.95 -2.34
CA ALA A 130 -11.86 1.00 -3.45
C ALA A 130 -13.28 1.16 -2.93
N HIS A 131 -14.05 2.08 -3.52
CA HIS A 131 -15.47 2.21 -3.25
C HIS A 131 -16.23 1.10 -3.99
N GLN A 132 -16.72 0.11 -3.23
CA GLN A 132 -17.53 -0.96 -3.79
C GLN A 132 -18.96 -0.45 -4.03
N ALA A 133 -19.39 -0.49 -5.29
CA ALA A 133 -20.77 -0.23 -5.70
C ALA A 133 -21.63 -1.51 -5.69
N GLY A 134 -20.98 -2.67 -5.67
CA GLY A 134 -21.60 -4.00 -5.57
C GLY A 134 -20.58 -5.08 -5.20
N PRO A 135 -20.99 -6.37 -5.14
CA PRO A 135 -20.11 -7.47 -4.72
C PRO A 135 -18.87 -7.67 -5.60
N LEU A 136 -18.96 -7.32 -6.89
CA LEU A 136 -17.87 -7.40 -7.87
C LEU A 136 -17.66 -6.08 -8.63
N GLU A 137 -18.32 -5.00 -8.21
CA GLU A 137 -18.31 -3.72 -8.92
C GLU A 137 -17.64 -2.64 -8.07
N VAL A 138 -16.67 -1.96 -8.68
CA VAL A 138 -15.96 -0.83 -8.08
C VAL A 138 -16.36 0.44 -8.80
N ASP A 139 -16.82 1.44 -8.04
CA ASP A 139 -16.95 2.80 -8.57
C ASP A 139 -15.57 3.44 -8.60
N VAL A 140 -14.96 3.43 -9.79
CA VAL A 140 -13.62 3.96 -10.01
C VAL A 140 -13.56 5.47 -9.76
N LEU A 141 -14.59 6.22 -10.18
CA LEU A 141 -14.60 7.67 -10.00
C LEU A 141 -14.69 8.02 -8.52
N LYS A 142 -15.59 7.35 -7.79
CA LYS A 142 -15.73 7.57 -6.36
C LYS A 142 -14.50 7.14 -5.58
N SER A 143 -13.87 6.04 -5.99
CA SER A 143 -12.59 5.59 -5.42
C SER A 143 -11.49 6.64 -5.60
N LEU A 144 -11.38 7.23 -6.79
CA LEU A 144 -10.38 8.27 -7.08
C LEU A 144 -10.66 9.56 -6.31
N GLU A 145 -11.92 10.00 -6.23
CA GLU A 145 -12.32 11.15 -5.41
C GLU A 145 -11.95 10.94 -3.94
N ASN A 146 -12.30 9.78 -3.37
CA ASN A 146 -11.99 9.44 -1.98
C ASN A 146 -10.48 9.42 -1.72
N TYR A 147 -9.72 8.79 -2.63
CA TYR A 147 -8.26 8.79 -2.55
C TYR A 147 -7.70 10.21 -2.61
N HIS A 148 -8.19 11.04 -3.53
CA HIS A 148 -7.71 12.40 -3.67
C HIS A 148 -7.96 13.22 -2.40
N GLU A 149 -9.21 13.23 -1.92
CA GLU A 149 -9.65 14.03 -0.79
C GLU A 149 -9.00 13.59 0.52
N LYS A 150 -9.00 12.27 0.80
CA LYS A 150 -8.56 11.75 2.09
C LYS A 150 -7.04 11.56 2.16
N ILE A 151 -6.47 10.98 1.11
CA ILE A 151 -5.07 10.50 1.11
C ILE A 151 -4.15 11.49 0.39
N HIS A 152 -4.44 11.83 -0.86
CA HIS A 152 -3.50 12.60 -1.69
C HIS A 152 -3.26 14.01 -1.14
N LYS A 153 -4.32 14.75 -0.78
CA LYS A 153 -4.19 16.11 -0.22
C LYS A 153 -3.38 16.12 1.08
N ASN A 154 -3.55 15.09 1.91
CA ASN A 154 -2.94 15.00 3.24
C ASN A 154 -1.65 14.17 3.28
N ARG A 155 -1.20 13.61 2.15
CA ARG A 155 -0.13 12.59 2.08
C ARG A 155 1.16 12.97 2.81
N VAL A 156 1.57 14.24 2.73
CA VAL A 156 2.80 14.72 3.37
C VAL A 156 2.65 14.69 4.89
N ALA A 157 1.53 15.18 5.40
CA ALA A 157 1.23 15.17 6.82
C ALA A 157 1.08 13.74 7.36
N ILE A 158 0.43 12.85 6.59
CA ILE A 158 0.30 11.42 6.93
C ILE A 158 1.69 10.78 7.04
N ILE A 159 2.54 10.93 6.01
CA ILE A 159 3.89 10.36 5.98
C ILE A 159 4.72 10.87 7.17
N HIS A 160 4.68 12.16 7.46
CA HIS A 160 5.46 12.74 8.56
C HIS A 160 5.00 12.23 9.93
N ARG A 161 3.68 12.25 10.18
CA ARG A 161 3.10 11.72 11.42
C ARG A 161 3.46 10.25 11.60
N GLU A 162 3.42 9.49 10.52
CA GLU A 162 3.65 8.06 10.58
C GLU A 162 5.13 7.72 10.73
N ALA A 163 6.04 8.47 10.09
CA ALA A 163 7.47 8.37 10.35
C ALA A 163 7.80 8.62 11.84
N GLN A 164 7.22 9.66 12.44
CA GLN A 164 7.40 9.97 13.86
C GLN A 164 6.87 8.85 14.77
N TRP A 165 5.71 8.28 14.45
CA TRP A 165 5.14 7.18 15.22
C TRP A 165 5.98 5.91 15.11
N LEU A 166 6.47 5.56 13.91
CA LEU A 166 7.37 4.43 13.70
C LEU A 166 8.64 4.57 14.55
N GLU A 167 9.22 5.77 14.63
CA GLU A 167 10.38 6.05 15.47
C GLU A 167 10.06 5.94 16.96
N ALA A 168 8.99 6.59 17.42
CA ALA A 168 8.59 6.60 18.83
C ALA A 168 8.30 5.20 19.38
N ASN A 169 7.87 4.27 18.51
CA ASN A 169 7.55 2.89 18.88
C ASN A 169 8.68 1.90 18.56
N SER A 170 9.86 2.41 18.17
CA SER A 170 11.03 1.59 17.81
C SER A 170 10.70 0.50 16.79
N ILE A 171 9.87 0.83 15.79
CA ILE A 171 9.47 -0.12 14.75
C ILE A 171 10.67 -0.44 13.86
N SER A 172 11.08 -1.71 13.86
CA SER A 172 12.23 -2.18 13.09
C SER A 172 11.84 -2.81 11.75
N ILE A 173 10.56 -3.18 11.59
CA ILE A 173 10.00 -3.78 10.37
C ILE A 173 8.63 -3.16 10.09
N VAL A 174 8.44 -2.64 8.88
CA VAL A 174 7.15 -2.23 8.34
C VAL A 174 6.72 -3.26 7.31
N ILE A 175 5.58 -3.90 7.55
CA ILE A 175 4.95 -4.82 6.60
C ILE A 175 3.69 -4.14 6.07
N GLY A 176 3.48 -4.15 4.76
CA GLY A 176 2.29 -3.55 4.14
C GLY A 176 1.57 -4.50 3.21
N ASP A 177 0.27 -4.69 3.43
CA ASP A 177 -0.68 -5.26 2.47
C ASP A 177 -1.12 -4.17 1.49
N ALA A 178 -0.29 -3.98 0.46
CA ALA A 178 -0.45 -2.98 -0.58
C ALA A 178 -0.64 -1.55 -0.03
N ALA A 179 0.16 -1.12 0.96
CA ALA A 179 0.03 0.21 1.61
C ALA A 179 1.18 1.19 1.22
N PRO A 180 1.11 1.94 0.10
CA PRO A 180 2.23 2.72 -0.41
C PRO A 180 2.74 3.80 0.55
N LEU A 181 1.82 4.46 1.27
CA LEU A 181 2.19 5.54 2.20
C LEU A 181 2.96 5.00 3.41
N ALA A 182 2.72 3.76 3.84
CA ALA A 182 3.46 3.12 4.93
C ALA A 182 4.95 2.97 4.56
N PHE A 183 5.25 2.57 3.33
CA PHE A 183 6.63 2.44 2.85
C PHE A 183 7.32 3.80 2.69
N ARG A 184 6.56 4.84 2.32
CA ARG A 184 7.09 6.21 2.30
C ARG A 184 7.38 6.72 3.72
N ALA A 185 6.54 6.41 4.69
CA ALA A 185 6.76 6.72 6.09
C ALA A 185 8.00 5.98 6.64
N ALA A 186 8.15 4.69 6.34
CA ALA A 186 9.32 3.90 6.73
C ALA A 186 10.63 4.49 6.15
N LYS A 187 10.60 4.97 4.90
CA LYS A 187 11.76 5.65 4.28
C LYS A 187 12.04 7.03 4.87
N ALA A 188 11.00 7.73 5.33
CA ALA A 188 11.12 9.06 5.94
C ALA A 188 11.54 8.99 7.42
N ALA A 189 11.34 7.85 8.07
CA ALA A 189 11.81 7.62 9.44
C ALA A 189 13.34 7.67 9.49
N ARG A 190 13.86 8.27 10.57
CA ARG A 190 15.31 8.40 10.84
C ARG A 190 15.95 7.09 11.26
N ALA A 191 15.16 6.16 11.79
CA ALA A 191 15.62 4.84 12.19
C ALA A 191 15.60 3.86 11.00
N PRO A 192 16.61 2.98 10.84
CA PRO A 192 16.57 1.94 9.82
C PRO A 192 15.37 1.01 10.03
N CYS A 193 14.41 1.07 9.12
CA CYS A 193 13.23 0.22 9.13
C CYS A 193 13.21 -0.65 7.87
N LEU A 194 13.13 -1.97 8.04
CA LEU A 194 12.96 -2.88 6.91
C LEU A 194 11.52 -2.80 6.40
N ALA A 195 11.33 -2.37 5.15
CA ALA A 195 10.02 -2.34 4.51
C ALA A 195 9.78 -3.61 3.68
N VAL A 196 8.70 -4.33 3.97
CA VAL A 196 8.28 -5.55 3.27
C VAL A 196 6.86 -5.38 2.73
N CYS A 197 6.68 -5.59 1.43
CA CYS A 197 5.35 -5.64 0.83
C CYS A 197 4.87 -7.10 0.80
N VAL A 198 3.68 -7.36 1.33
CA VAL A 198 3.03 -8.67 1.30
C VAL A 198 1.67 -8.49 0.66
N SER A 199 1.51 -8.92 -0.59
CA SER A 199 0.20 -8.88 -1.24
C SER A 199 0.07 -9.97 -2.30
N ASN A 200 -1.16 -10.44 -2.51
CA ASN A 200 -1.51 -11.31 -3.63
C ASN A 200 -1.76 -10.53 -4.93
N PHE A 201 -1.88 -9.20 -4.83
CA PHE A 201 -2.33 -8.27 -5.87
C PHE A 201 -1.53 -6.96 -5.75
N THR A 202 -1.10 -6.35 -6.85
CA THR A 202 -0.52 -5.00 -6.74
C THR A 202 -1.62 -3.98 -6.41
N TRP A 203 -1.30 -2.88 -5.73
CA TRP A 203 -2.29 -1.87 -5.31
C TRP A 203 -3.21 -1.45 -6.47
N ASP A 204 -2.63 -1.26 -7.66
CA ASP A 204 -3.36 -0.92 -8.88
C ASP A 204 -4.38 -1.98 -9.30
N THR A 205 -4.10 -3.28 -9.11
CA THR A 205 -5.02 -4.34 -9.53
C THR A 205 -6.33 -4.34 -8.74
N VAL A 206 -6.32 -3.87 -7.48
CA VAL A 206 -7.54 -3.72 -6.65
C VAL A 206 -8.50 -2.67 -7.23
N TYR A 207 -8.00 -1.72 -8.03
CA TYR A 207 -8.80 -0.69 -8.69
C TYR A 207 -9.15 -1.01 -10.15
N THR A 208 -8.79 -2.21 -10.65
CA THR A 208 -8.99 -2.59 -12.06
C THR A 208 -10.04 -3.66 -12.30
N VAL A 209 -10.68 -4.18 -11.24
CA VAL A 209 -11.80 -5.12 -11.39
C VAL A 209 -12.96 -4.34 -12.00
N SER A 210 -13.24 -4.66 -13.27
CA SER A 210 -14.25 -4.04 -14.14
C SER A 210 -15.32 -5.07 -14.44
#